data_AF-A0A7C3RF14-F1
#
_entry.id   AF-A0A7C3RF14-F1
#
_cell.length_a   1.000
_cell.length_b   1.000
_cell.length_c   1.000
_cell.angle_alpha   90.00
_cell.angle_beta   90.00
_cell.angle_gamma   90.00
#
_symmetry.space_group_name_H-M   'P 1'
#
loop_
_entity.id
_entity.type
_entity.pdbx_description
1 polymer ?
#
loop_
_entity_poly.entity_id
_entity_poly.type
_entity_poly.pdbx_seq_one_letter_code
_entity_poly.pdbx_strand_id
1 'polypeptide(L)'
;WLVLVYCVLLSGLIVASFIDAEHLIIPDQITLGGACVGVVCSLFVPALHGAPGPIKALERSFLGAVFGAGLIFVILHFGKLVFGRQRVRLPPDTKVVFTETALVLPDKTIPYEEVFYRESDTITLHAKTVELIDRCYWDVDVRLKPVELQIGNEQFNPEEVLQMETVTDELVLPREAMGFGDVKFMAAIGTFVGWQGVGFALMVSSLIGSVLGVGLVLAGRRAWSSRMPYGPFIAMATAVWIFGGRNLWRLVFGA
;
A
#
# COMPACT_ATOMS: atom_id res chain seq x y z
N TRP A 1 24.30 -17.83 15.54
CA TRP A 1 23.14 -16.98 15.91
C TRP A 1 22.74 -16.01 14.82
N LEU A 2 23.64 -15.17 14.31
CA LEU A 2 23.32 -14.17 13.27
C LEU A 2 22.75 -14.77 11.96
N VAL A 3 23.32 -15.89 11.49
CA VAL A 3 22.79 -16.61 10.32
C VAL A 3 21.34 -17.06 10.52
N LEU A 4 21.01 -17.61 11.71
CA LEU A 4 19.65 -18.07 12.00
C LEU A 4 18.65 -16.92 11.99
N VAL A 5 19.01 -15.75 12.54
CA VAL A 5 18.16 -14.55 12.49
C VAL A 5 17.90 -14.13 11.05
N TYR A 6 18.92 -14.17 10.18
CA TYR A 6 18.74 -13.89 8.76
C TYR A 6 17.92 -14.94 8.02
N CYS A 7 18.03 -16.23 8.37
CA CYS A 7 17.16 -17.27 7.81
C CYS A 7 15.69 -17.01 8.16
N VAL A 8 15.41 -16.65 9.42
CA VAL A 8 14.05 -16.29 9.86
C VAL A 8 13.56 -15.07 9.09
N LEU A 9 14.35 -14.00 9.02
CA LEU A 9 14.00 -12.80 8.26
C LEU A 9 13.73 -13.12 6.78
N LEU A 10 14.65 -13.83 6.11
CA LEU A 10 14.50 -14.20 4.69
C LEU A 10 13.27 -15.07 4.46
N SER A 11 12.96 -16.01 5.35
CA SER A 11 11.74 -16.81 5.25
C SER A 11 10.48 -15.93 5.33
N GLY A 12 10.45 -14.98 6.27
CA GLY A 12 9.35 -14.02 6.39
C GLY A 12 9.23 -13.10 5.17
N LEU A 13 10.37 -12.64 4.62
CA LEU A 13 10.41 -11.82 3.40
C LEU A 13 9.86 -12.58 2.19
N ILE A 14 10.22 -13.86 2.04
CA ILE A 14 9.72 -14.72 0.96
C ILE A 14 8.20 -14.88 1.10
N VAL A 15 7.73 -15.27 2.28
CA VAL A 15 6.29 -15.46 2.53
C VAL A 15 5.51 -14.16 2.29
N ALA A 16 5.99 -13.03 2.81
CA ALA A 16 5.37 -11.72 2.57
C ALA A 16 5.33 -11.35 1.08
N SER A 17 6.40 -11.66 0.33
CA SER A 17 6.48 -11.36 -1.10
C SER A 17 5.45 -12.14 -1.91
N PHE A 18 5.25 -13.42 -1.61
CA PHE A 18 4.25 -14.23 -2.31
C PHE A 18 2.83 -13.77 -1.98
N ILE A 19 2.55 -13.48 -0.71
CA ILE A 19 1.23 -12.97 -0.31
C ILE A 19 0.95 -11.61 -0.95
N ASP A 20 1.92 -10.69 -0.97
CA ASP A 20 1.75 -9.40 -1.63
C ASP A 20 1.61 -9.53 -3.16
N ALA A 21 2.36 -10.44 -3.79
CA ALA A 21 2.27 -10.66 -5.23
C ALA A 21 0.91 -11.16 -5.70
N GLU A 22 0.22 -11.97 -4.87
CA GLU A 22 -1.09 -12.53 -5.19
C GLU A 22 -2.24 -11.66 -4.69
N HIS A 23 -2.14 -11.11 -3.49
CA HIS A 23 -3.24 -10.43 -2.80
C HIS A 23 -3.06 -8.91 -2.67
N LEU A 24 -1.92 -8.34 -3.04
CA LEU A 24 -1.59 -6.90 -2.87
C LEU A 24 -1.72 -6.39 -1.43
N ILE A 25 -1.59 -7.30 -0.45
CA ILE A 25 -1.75 -7.03 0.99
C ILE A 25 -0.61 -7.72 1.74
N ILE A 26 -0.04 -7.03 2.73
CA ILE A 26 0.95 -7.61 3.66
C ILE A 26 0.28 -7.79 5.03
N PRO A 27 0.10 -9.04 5.51
CA PRO A 27 -0.65 -9.32 6.73
C PRO A 27 0.07 -8.82 8.00
N ASP A 28 -0.72 -8.34 8.95
CA ASP A 28 -0.23 -7.76 10.21
C ASP A 28 0.54 -8.77 11.07
N GLN A 29 0.22 -10.06 10.95
CA GLN A 29 0.93 -11.13 11.65
C GLN A 29 2.40 -11.21 11.21
N ILE A 30 2.68 -10.94 9.92
CA ILE A 30 4.05 -10.96 9.40
C ILE A 30 4.75 -9.64 9.70
N THR A 31 4.08 -8.50 9.54
CA THR A 31 4.71 -7.19 9.76
C THR A 31 4.91 -6.91 11.25
N LEU A 32 3.85 -6.90 12.04
CA LEU A 32 3.91 -6.61 13.48
C LEU A 32 4.62 -7.72 14.23
N GLY A 33 4.31 -8.98 13.90
CA GLY A 33 5.01 -10.14 14.45
C GLY A 33 6.50 -10.14 14.09
N GLY A 34 6.82 -9.83 12.82
CA GLY A 34 8.20 -9.66 12.37
C GLY A 34 8.93 -8.55 13.11
N ALA A 35 8.30 -7.39 13.31
CA ALA A 35 8.88 -6.29 14.08
C ALA A 35 9.19 -6.70 15.53
N CYS A 36 8.25 -7.40 16.19
CA CYS A 36 8.47 -7.95 17.53
C CYS A 36 9.64 -8.93 17.55
N VAL A 37 9.71 -9.87 16.60
CA VAL A 37 10.83 -10.81 16.45
C VAL A 37 12.15 -10.06 16.25
N GLY A 38 12.17 -9.02 15.42
CA GLY A 38 13.38 -8.23 15.17
C GLY A 38 13.88 -7.49 16.40
N VAL A 39 12.97 -6.89 17.18
CA VAL A 39 13.31 -6.25 18.47
C VAL A 39 13.89 -7.27 19.46
N VAL A 40 13.26 -8.44 19.58
CA VAL A 40 13.75 -9.53 20.45
C VAL A 40 15.11 -10.03 19.98
N CYS A 41 15.29 -10.30 18.69
CA CYS A 41 16.56 -10.71 18.12
C CYS A 41 17.67 -9.66 18.32
N SER A 42 17.34 -8.37 18.31
CA SER A 42 18.28 -7.27 18.55
C SER A 42 18.86 -7.31 19.97
N LEU A 43 18.04 -7.71 20.95
CA LEU A 43 18.47 -7.86 22.34
C LEU A 43 19.49 -9.01 22.50
N PHE A 44 19.23 -10.15 21.85
CA PHE A 44 20.07 -11.35 21.96
C PHE A 44 21.27 -11.35 21.00
N VAL A 45 21.21 -10.62 19.89
CA VAL A 45 22.24 -10.60 18.85
C VAL A 45 22.62 -9.15 18.49
N PRO A 46 23.39 -8.44 19.34
CA PRO A 46 23.81 -7.05 19.06
C PRO A 46 24.64 -6.88 17.77
N ALA A 47 25.27 -7.98 17.33
CA ALA A 47 26.01 -8.05 16.07
C ALA A 47 25.14 -7.78 14.83
N LEU A 48 23.81 -7.94 14.94
CA LEU A 48 22.84 -7.67 13.88
C LEU A 48 22.95 -6.21 13.41
N HIS A 49 23.05 -5.28 14.35
CA HIS A 49 23.21 -3.84 14.09
C HIS A 49 24.66 -3.35 14.17
N GLY A 50 25.63 -4.25 14.35
CA GLY A 50 27.02 -3.89 14.63
C GLY A 50 27.17 -3.06 15.91
N ALA A 51 26.33 -3.30 16.91
CA ALA A 51 26.33 -2.57 18.17
C ALA A 51 27.24 -3.27 19.20
N PRO A 52 27.93 -2.50 20.07
CA PRO A 52 28.83 -3.06 21.08
C PRO A 52 28.09 -3.75 22.24
N GLY A 53 26.77 -3.59 22.34
CA GLY A 53 25.97 -4.19 23.40
C GLY A 53 24.46 -4.15 23.11
N PRO A 54 23.65 -4.87 23.91
CA PRO A 54 22.22 -5.10 23.66
C PRO A 54 21.38 -3.82 23.74
N ILE A 55 21.69 -2.91 24.67
CA ILE A 55 20.96 -1.65 24.81
C ILE A 55 21.11 -0.78 23.54
N LYS A 56 22.33 -0.65 23.02
CA LYS A 56 22.58 0.10 21.76
C LYS A 56 22.01 -0.62 20.54
N ALA A 57 21.91 -1.95 20.56
CA ALA A 57 21.25 -2.70 19.50
C ALA A 57 19.73 -2.44 19.50
N LEU A 58 19.10 -2.40 20.67
CA LEU A 58 17.70 -2.07 20.83
C LEU A 58 17.38 -0.66 20.32
N GLU A 59 18.22 0.33 20.68
CA GLU A 59 18.11 1.70 20.18
C GLU A 59 18.19 1.75 18.65
N ARG A 60 19.16 1.05 18.04
CA ARG A 60 19.32 0.99 16.58
C ARG A 60 18.18 0.28 15.87
N SER A 61 17.62 -0.76 16.49
CA SER A 61 16.43 -1.46 16.00
C SER A 61 15.20 -0.54 16.01
N PHE A 62 14.98 0.17 17.11
CA PHE A 62 13.86 1.11 17.23
C PHE A 62 14.01 2.27 16.24
N LEU A 63 15.21 2.85 16.15
CA LEU A 63 15.52 3.90 15.19
C LEU A 63 15.35 3.42 13.74
N GLY A 64 15.73 2.16 13.45
CA GLY A 64 15.46 1.53 12.16
C GLY A 64 13.97 1.38 11.85
N ALA A 65 13.17 0.93 12.83
CA ALA A 65 11.73 0.79 12.66
C ALA A 65 11.03 2.14 12.43
N VAL A 66 11.35 3.14 13.26
CA VAL A 66 10.81 4.50 13.13
C VAL A 66 11.22 5.13 11.82
N PHE A 67 12.49 4.98 11.41
CA PHE A 67 12.96 5.51 10.13
C PHE A 67 12.30 4.79 8.94
N GLY A 68 12.14 3.46 9.01
CA GLY A 68 11.46 2.67 7.98
C GLY A 68 9.99 3.05 7.82
N ALA A 69 9.25 3.09 8.92
CA ALA A 69 7.86 3.54 8.92
C ALA A 69 7.76 4.99 8.43
N GLY A 70 8.55 5.89 9.01
CA GLY A 70 8.52 7.32 8.73
C GLY A 70 8.82 7.64 7.28
N LEU A 71 9.83 7.01 6.68
CA LEU A 71 10.25 7.31 5.31
C LEU A 71 9.18 6.88 4.28
N ILE A 72 8.64 5.66 4.38
CA ILE A 72 7.51 5.25 3.52
C ILE A 72 6.28 6.11 3.82
N PHE A 73 6.00 6.42 5.08
CA PHE A 73 4.85 7.25 5.44
C PHE A 73 4.94 8.65 4.83
N VAL A 74 6.12 9.27 4.79
CA VAL A 74 6.35 10.55 4.12
C VAL A 74 6.17 10.42 2.61
N ILE A 75 6.73 9.38 1.98
CA ILE A 75 6.53 9.11 0.54
C ILE A 75 5.06 8.92 0.22
N LEU A 76 4.32 8.20 1.07
CA LEU A 76 2.88 8.04 0.95
C LEU A 76 2.18 9.39 1.06
N HIS A 77 2.48 10.19 2.07
CA HIS A 77 1.83 11.48 2.29
C HIS A 77 2.10 12.45 1.13
N PHE A 78 3.31 12.42 0.57
CA PHE A 78 3.66 13.20 -0.60
C PHE A 78 2.98 12.66 -1.87
N GLY A 79 3.00 11.35 -2.09
CA GLY A 79 2.29 10.69 -3.18
C GLY A 79 0.79 11.00 -3.15
N LYS A 80 0.19 11.04 -1.95
CA LYS A 80 -1.21 11.46 -1.75
C LYS A 80 -1.48 12.88 -2.22
N LEU A 81 -0.52 13.79 -2.06
CA LEU A 81 -0.64 15.17 -2.55
C LEU A 81 -0.53 15.23 -4.09
N VAL A 82 0.20 14.29 -4.70
CA VAL A 82 0.46 14.26 -6.15
C VAL A 82 -0.58 13.44 -6.95
N PHE A 83 -1.08 12.32 -6.43
CA PHE A 83 -1.81 11.32 -7.23
C PHE A 83 -3.33 11.53 -7.39
N GLY A 84 -3.92 12.51 -6.71
CA GLY A 84 -5.27 13.04 -7.01
C GLY A 84 -6.38 11.99 -7.16
N ARG A 85 -7.20 12.13 -8.21
CA ARG A 85 -8.35 11.25 -8.53
C ARG A 85 -8.14 10.53 -9.86
N GLN A 86 -8.63 9.31 -9.98
CA GLN A 86 -8.62 8.54 -11.22
C GLN A 86 -10.01 8.53 -11.86
N ARG A 87 -10.09 8.94 -13.13
CA ARG A 87 -11.31 8.84 -13.94
C ARG A 87 -11.33 7.49 -14.65
N VAL A 88 -12.39 6.72 -14.42
CA VAL A 88 -12.68 5.44 -15.07
C VAL A 88 -13.79 5.69 -16.09
N ARG A 89 -13.47 5.55 -17.38
CA ARG A 89 -14.47 5.62 -18.45
C ARG A 89 -15.14 4.26 -18.57
N LEU A 90 -16.47 4.26 -18.53
CA LEU A 90 -17.32 3.09 -18.65
C LEU A 90 -17.99 3.10 -20.04
N PRO A 91 -18.42 1.93 -20.55
CA PRO A 91 -19.32 1.89 -21.70
C PRO A 91 -20.57 2.75 -21.46
N PRO A 92 -21.17 3.32 -22.51
CA PRO A 92 -22.40 4.09 -22.36
C PRO A 92 -23.52 3.23 -21.75
N ASP A 93 -24.30 3.85 -20.87
CA ASP A 93 -25.44 3.22 -20.17
C ASP A 93 -25.03 2.05 -19.27
N THR A 94 -23.83 2.12 -18.68
CA THR A 94 -23.37 1.15 -17.70
C THR A 94 -24.10 1.32 -16.38
N LYS A 95 -24.69 0.22 -15.88
CA LYS A 95 -25.27 0.14 -14.55
C LYS A 95 -24.17 -0.09 -13.51
N VAL A 96 -24.10 0.80 -12.52
CA VAL A 96 -23.19 0.75 -11.38
C VAL A 96 -24.04 0.62 -10.13
N VAL A 97 -23.79 -0.39 -9.30
CA VAL A 97 -24.58 -0.64 -8.10
C VAL A 97 -23.73 -0.39 -6.86
N PHE A 98 -24.21 0.49 -6.00
CA PHE A 98 -23.64 0.78 -4.69
C PHE A 98 -24.41 -0.04 -3.67
N THR A 99 -23.72 -0.97 -3.03
CA THR A 99 -24.26 -1.78 -1.93
C THR A 99 -23.75 -1.21 -0.59
N GLU A 100 -24.12 -1.83 0.53
CA GLU A 100 -23.62 -1.45 1.86
C GLU A 100 -22.10 -1.57 2.01
N THR A 101 -21.48 -2.54 1.32
CA THR A 101 -20.07 -2.91 1.55
C THR A 101 -19.18 -2.78 0.31
N ALA A 102 -19.77 -2.65 -0.88
CA ALA A 102 -19.02 -2.66 -2.13
C ALA A 102 -19.68 -1.88 -3.25
N LEU A 103 -18.83 -1.44 -4.18
CA LEU A 103 -19.17 -0.90 -5.48
C LEU A 103 -19.14 -2.03 -6.53
N VAL A 104 -20.28 -2.33 -7.15
CA VAL A 104 -20.41 -3.35 -8.19
C VAL A 104 -20.43 -2.69 -9.56
N LEU A 105 -19.41 -2.99 -10.36
CA LEU A 105 -19.31 -2.66 -11.77
C LEU A 105 -19.64 -3.92 -12.61
N PRO A 106 -19.99 -3.78 -13.91
CA PRO A 106 -20.33 -4.94 -14.75
C PRO A 106 -19.26 -6.03 -14.78
N ASP A 107 -17.99 -5.62 -14.73
CA ASP A 107 -16.85 -6.52 -14.87
C ASP A 107 -16.21 -6.95 -13.53
N LYS A 108 -16.54 -6.25 -12.43
CA LYS A 108 -15.90 -6.48 -11.12
C LYS A 108 -16.67 -5.87 -9.96
N THR A 109 -16.51 -6.47 -8.79
CA THR A 109 -16.94 -5.91 -7.50
C THR A 109 -15.73 -5.36 -6.76
N ILE A 110 -15.82 -4.11 -6.30
CA ILE A 110 -14.77 -3.42 -5.55
C ILE A 110 -15.30 -3.14 -4.13
N PRO A 111 -14.76 -3.79 -3.09
CA PRO A 111 -15.10 -3.50 -1.69
C PRO A 111 -14.82 -2.04 -1.33
N TYR A 112 -15.63 -1.45 -0.47
CA TYR A 112 -15.41 -0.08 0.01
C TYR A 112 -14.11 0.10 0.77
N GLU A 113 -13.61 -0.94 1.43
CA GLU A 113 -12.28 -0.95 2.06
C GLU A 113 -11.13 -0.70 1.06
N GLU A 114 -11.34 -0.99 -0.23
CA GLU A 114 -10.37 -0.73 -1.31
C GLU A 114 -10.53 0.64 -1.99
N VAL A 115 -11.63 1.35 -1.69
CA VAL A 115 -11.94 2.65 -2.27
C VAL A 115 -11.80 3.76 -1.24
N PHE A 116 -12.34 3.55 -0.05
CA PHE A 116 -12.37 4.48 1.06
C PHE A 116 -11.31 4.11 2.10
N TYR A 117 -10.08 4.56 1.87
CA TYR A 117 -9.02 4.45 2.86
C TYR A 117 -9.02 5.63 3.84
N ARG A 118 -9.76 6.70 3.51
CA ARG A 118 -9.85 7.95 4.27
C ARG A 118 -11.29 8.41 4.37
N GLU A 119 -11.62 9.12 5.45
CA GLU A 119 -12.90 9.84 5.57
C GLU A 119 -13.08 10.94 4.51
N SER A 120 -11.97 11.43 3.93
CA SER A 120 -11.99 12.43 2.84
C SER A 120 -12.16 11.83 1.45
N ASP A 121 -12.04 10.51 1.29
CA ASP A 121 -12.13 9.87 -0.01
C ASP A 121 -13.57 10.01 -0.54
N THR A 122 -13.69 10.39 -1.81
CA THR A 122 -15.00 10.67 -2.42
C THR A 122 -15.05 10.01 -3.79
N ILE A 123 -16.05 9.15 -3.96
CA ILE A 123 -16.46 8.67 -5.28
C ILE A 123 -17.37 9.73 -5.88
N THR A 124 -17.08 10.18 -7.09
CA THR A 124 -17.95 11.14 -7.79
C THR A 124 -18.29 10.63 -9.18
N LEU A 125 -19.55 10.71 -9.55
CA LEU A 125 -20.04 10.33 -10.87
C LEU A 125 -21.20 11.22 -11.28
N HIS A 126 -21.42 11.30 -12.58
CA HIS A 126 -22.60 11.93 -13.14
C HIS A 126 -23.57 10.83 -13.58
N ALA A 127 -24.73 10.74 -12.93
CA ALA A 127 -25.70 9.68 -13.14
C ALA A 127 -26.82 10.15 -14.06
N LYS A 128 -27.03 9.45 -15.18
CA LYS A 128 -28.22 9.59 -16.02
C LYS A 128 -29.48 9.24 -15.22
N THR A 129 -29.41 8.17 -14.45
CA THR A 129 -30.46 7.74 -13.52
C THR A 129 -29.84 7.28 -12.21
N VAL A 130 -30.52 7.57 -11.10
CA VAL A 130 -30.23 7.04 -9.77
C VAL A 130 -31.52 6.44 -9.24
N GLU A 131 -31.53 5.15 -9.00
CA GLU A 131 -32.64 4.42 -8.41
C GLU A 131 -32.28 4.04 -6.98
N LEU A 132 -33.10 4.53 -6.05
CA LEU A 132 -33.12 4.13 -4.64
C LEU A 132 -34.39 3.29 -4.41
N ILE A 133 -34.49 2.70 -3.23
CA ILE A 133 -35.65 1.85 -2.88
C ILE A 133 -36.96 2.65 -2.90
N ASP A 134 -36.94 3.91 -2.51
CA ASP A 134 -38.13 4.75 -2.31
C ASP A 134 -38.32 5.83 -3.40
N ARG A 135 -37.29 6.12 -4.22
CA ARG A 135 -37.30 7.24 -5.17
C ARG A 135 -36.33 7.07 -6.33
N CYS A 136 -36.52 7.87 -7.37
CA CYS A 136 -35.66 7.89 -8.56
C CYS A 136 -35.27 9.34 -8.92
N TYR A 137 -34.01 9.55 -9.26
CA TYR A 137 -33.45 10.81 -9.74
C TYR A 137 -32.94 10.67 -11.17
N TRP A 138 -32.98 11.77 -11.92
CA TRP A 138 -32.58 11.83 -13.32
C TRP A 138 -31.57 12.95 -13.51
N ASP A 139 -30.49 12.66 -14.23
CA ASP A 139 -29.47 13.63 -14.63
C ASP A 139 -28.87 14.40 -13.44
N VAL A 140 -28.33 13.66 -12.45
CA VAL A 140 -27.82 14.22 -11.20
C VAL A 140 -26.37 13.80 -10.92
N ASP A 141 -25.62 14.70 -10.31
CA ASP A 141 -24.30 14.38 -9.76
C ASP A 141 -24.46 13.61 -8.44
N VAL A 142 -23.73 12.49 -8.34
CA VAL A 142 -23.67 11.69 -7.13
C VAL A 142 -22.26 11.78 -6.55
N ARG A 143 -22.18 12.09 -5.26
CA ARG A 143 -20.94 12.09 -4.49
C ARG A 143 -21.10 11.22 -3.26
N LEU A 144 -20.34 10.14 -3.18
CA LEU A 144 -20.33 9.24 -2.05
C LEU A 144 -19.02 9.37 -1.27
N LYS A 145 -19.11 9.77 -0.01
CA LYS A 145 -18.07 9.67 1.02
C LYS A 145 -18.46 8.57 2.02
N PRO A 146 -17.54 8.13 2.90
CA PRO A 146 -17.86 7.13 3.92
C PRO A 146 -19.00 7.55 4.86
N VAL A 147 -19.08 8.83 5.19
CA VAL A 147 -20.02 9.38 6.18
C VAL A 147 -21.14 10.22 5.57
N GLU A 148 -21.11 10.46 4.26
CA GLU A 148 -22.01 11.39 3.60
C GLU A 148 -22.26 10.96 2.14
N LEU A 149 -23.52 10.77 1.77
CA LEU A 149 -23.96 10.55 0.39
C LEU A 149 -24.70 11.80 -0.07
N GLN A 150 -24.28 12.38 -1.18
CA GLN A 150 -24.94 13.52 -1.80
C GLN A 150 -25.44 13.12 -3.18
N ILE A 151 -26.74 13.35 -3.43
CA ILE A 151 -27.40 13.12 -4.72
C ILE A 151 -28.02 14.44 -5.16
N GLY A 152 -27.41 15.09 -6.15
CA GLY A 152 -27.78 16.46 -6.53
C GLY A 152 -27.65 17.44 -5.35
N ASN A 153 -28.78 17.99 -4.91
CA ASN A 153 -28.84 18.93 -3.78
C ASN A 153 -29.25 18.27 -2.45
N GLU A 154 -29.60 16.99 -2.45
CA GLU A 154 -30.01 16.26 -1.24
C GLU A 154 -28.81 15.53 -0.62
N GLN A 155 -28.77 15.50 0.71
CA GLN A 155 -27.77 14.79 1.50
C GLN A 155 -28.44 13.67 2.28
N PHE A 156 -27.79 12.51 2.29
CA PHE A 156 -28.24 11.27 2.91
C PHE A 156 -27.11 10.69 3.75
N ASN A 157 -27.49 9.92 4.78
CA ASN A 157 -26.54 9.05 5.47
C ASN A 157 -26.34 7.78 4.62
N PRO A 158 -25.10 7.45 4.20
CA PRO A 158 -24.84 6.24 3.42
C PRO A 158 -25.33 4.96 4.11
N GLU A 159 -25.31 4.89 5.44
CA GLU A 159 -25.74 3.71 6.21
C GLU A 159 -27.25 3.45 6.12
N GLU A 160 -28.05 4.49 5.81
CA GLU A 160 -29.50 4.35 5.63
C GLU A 160 -29.86 3.87 4.21
N VAL A 161 -28.93 3.97 3.27
CA VAL A 161 -29.12 3.60 1.88
C VAL A 161 -28.60 2.18 1.65
N LEU A 162 -29.49 1.19 1.80
CA LEU A 162 -29.16 -0.23 1.63
C LEU A 162 -28.60 -0.56 0.24
N GLN A 163 -29.19 0.05 -0.79
CA GLN A 163 -28.80 -0.17 -2.18
C GLN A 163 -29.15 1.06 -3.03
N MET A 164 -28.21 1.48 -3.88
CA MET A 164 -28.40 2.53 -4.86
C MET A 164 -27.88 2.05 -6.21
N GLU A 165 -28.72 2.11 -7.24
CA GLU A 165 -28.34 1.75 -8.61
C GLU A 165 -28.22 3.00 -9.44
N THR A 166 -27.11 3.16 -10.16
CA THR A 166 -26.89 4.33 -11.01
C THR A 166 -26.53 3.91 -12.43
N VAL A 167 -26.92 4.73 -13.41
CA VAL A 167 -26.48 4.57 -14.81
C VAL A 167 -25.54 5.71 -15.15
N THR A 168 -24.29 5.39 -15.48
CA THR A 168 -23.24 6.39 -15.75
C THR A 168 -22.22 5.89 -16.78
N ASP A 169 -21.59 6.82 -17.48
CA ASP A 169 -20.52 6.60 -18.46
C ASP A 169 -19.12 6.98 -17.92
N GLU A 170 -19.05 7.72 -16.81
CA GLU A 170 -17.79 8.09 -16.15
C GLU A 170 -17.90 7.99 -14.63
N LEU A 171 -16.94 7.29 -14.04
CA LEU A 171 -16.80 7.13 -12.59
C LEU A 171 -15.45 7.66 -12.14
N VAL A 172 -15.44 8.60 -11.20
CA VAL A 172 -14.22 9.13 -10.61
C VAL A 172 -13.99 8.50 -9.25
N LEU A 173 -12.90 7.75 -9.12
CA LEU A 173 -12.49 7.08 -7.90
C LEU A 173 -11.27 7.77 -7.28
N PRO A 174 -11.12 7.75 -5.95
CA PRO A 174 -9.88 8.14 -5.29
C PRO A 174 -8.72 7.24 -5.76
N ARG A 175 -7.55 7.83 -6.01
CA ARG A 175 -6.36 7.09 -6.43
C ARG A 175 -5.40 6.91 -5.27
N GLU A 176 -5.25 5.69 -4.82
CA GLU A 176 -4.20 5.32 -3.87
C GLU A 176 -2.84 5.15 -4.58
N ALA A 177 -1.81 5.76 -4.00
CA ALA A 177 -0.44 5.65 -4.50
C ALA A 177 0.23 4.33 -4.07
N MET A 178 -0.01 3.88 -2.83
CA MET A 178 0.63 2.71 -2.21
C MET A 178 -0.03 2.39 -0.85
N GLY A 179 -0.06 1.11 -0.45
CA GLY A 179 -0.81 0.65 0.73
C GLY A 179 -0.07 0.88 2.05
N PHE A 180 -0.82 0.98 3.15
CA PHE A 180 -0.23 1.11 4.49
C PHE A 180 0.51 -0.16 4.95
N GLY A 181 0.26 -1.31 4.31
CA GLY A 181 1.00 -2.56 4.55
C GLY A 181 2.51 -2.40 4.35
N ASP A 182 2.94 -1.63 3.34
CA ASP A 182 4.35 -1.38 3.07
C ASP A 182 5.04 -0.56 4.18
N VAL A 183 4.30 0.35 4.84
CA VAL A 183 4.81 1.12 6.00
C VAL A 183 5.15 0.15 7.13
N LYS A 184 4.21 -0.73 7.48
CA LYS A 184 4.39 -1.72 8.55
C LYS A 184 5.49 -2.70 8.20
N PHE A 185 5.57 -3.13 6.95
CA PHE A 185 6.59 -4.03 6.47
C PHE A 185 7.99 -3.41 6.53
N MET A 186 8.12 -2.14 6.12
CA MET A 186 9.37 -1.40 6.22
C MET A 186 9.80 -1.16 7.67
N ALA A 187 8.84 -0.90 8.56
CA ALA A 187 9.09 -0.81 10.00
C ALA A 187 9.65 -2.14 10.55
N ALA A 188 9.02 -3.26 10.18
CA ALA A 188 9.44 -4.59 10.56
C ALA A 188 10.87 -4.88 10.08
N ILE A 189 11.15 -4.66 8.80
CA ILE A 189 12.49 -4.81 8.22
C ILE A 189 13.50 -3.91 8.95
N GLY A 190 13.11 -2.66 9.25
CA GLY A 190 13.94 -1.70 9.97
C GLY A 190 14.42 -2.18 11.33
N THR A 191 13.61 -2.98 12.05
CA THR A 191 14.06 -3.59 13.31
C THR A 191 15.26 -4.52 13.11
N PHE A 192 15.33 -5.25 11.99
CA PHE A 192 16.43 -6.19 11.73
C PHE A 192 17.65 -5.56 11.10
N VAL A 193 17.49 -4.68 10.12
CA VAL A 193 18.62 -4.15 9.34
C VAL A 193 19.05 -2.74 9.74
N GLY A 194 18.27 -2.06 10.60
CA GLY A 194 18.55 -0.70 11.04
C GLY A 194 18.24 0.33 9.95
N TRP A 195 18.43 1.61 10.29
CA TRP A 195 18.07 2.73 9.40
C TRP A 195 18.89 2.79 8.11
N GLN A 196 20.17 2.39 8.13
CA GLN A 196 20.98 2.36 6.90
C GLN A 196 20.45 1.31 5.91
N GLY A 197 20.09 0.13 6.45
CA GLY A 197 19.52 -0.94 5.62
C GLY A 197 18.16 -0.57 5.05
N VAL A 198 17.35 0.17 5.82
CA VAL A 198 16.09 0.74 5.34
C VAL A 198 16.32 1.70 4.17
N GLY A 199 17.22 2.67 4.32
CA GLY A 199 17.52 3.62 3.25
C GLY A 199 18.02 2.92 1.98
N PHE A 200 18.92 1.95 2.13
CA PHE A 200 19.40 1.14 1.01
C PHE A 200 18.28 0.34 0.35
N ALA A 201 17.47 -0.36 1.14
CA ALA A 201 16.41 -1.21 0.64
C ALA A 201 15.40 -0.41 -0.19
N LEU A 202 15.04 0.81 0.21
CA LEU A 202 14.16 1.69 -0.57
C LEU A 202 14.78 2.19 -1.87
N MET A 203 16.05 2.56 -1.83
CA MET A 203 16.77 3.00 -3.02
C MET A 203 16.86 1.85 -4.05
N VAL A 204 17.23 0.65 -3.61
CA VAL A 204 17.37 -0.51 -4.50
C VAL A 204 16.01 -1.04 -4.95
N SER A 205 15.01 -1.09 -4.08
CA SER A 205 13.66 -1.55 -4.45
C SER A 205 13.01 -0.63 -5.47
N SER A 206 13.16 0.69 -5.32
CA SER A 206 12.64 1.66 -6.29
C SER A 206 13.36 1.57 -7.64
N LEU A 207 14.68 1.36 -7.65
CA LEU A 207 15.45 1.16 -8.88
C LEU A 207 15.00 -0.10 -9.62
N ILE A 208 14.91 -1.23 -8.92
CA ILE A 208 14.47 -2.50 -9.48
C ILE A 208 13.02 -2.39 -9.99
N GLY A 209 12.11 -1.85 -9.15
CA GLY A 209 10.70 -1.70 -9.50
C GLY A 209 10.49 -0.78 -10.69
N SER A 210 11.28 0.30 -10.80
CA SER A 210 11.26 1.21 -11.95
C SER A 210 11.74 0.52 -13.23
N VAL A 211 12.88 -0.17 -13.18
CA VAL A 211 13.43 -0.90 -14.34
C VAL A 211 12.45 -1.97 -14.85
N LEU A 212 11.89 -2.78 -13.94
CA LEU A 212 10.94 -3.82 -14.30
C LEU A 212 9.58 -3.24 -14.74
N GLY A 213 9.09 -2.20 -14.06
CA GLY A 213 7.84 -1.53 -14.40
C GLY A 213 7.89 -0.88 -15.78
N VAL A 214 8.91 -0.06 -16.04
CA VAL A 214 9.13 0.58 -17.35
C VAL A 214 9.37 -0.48 -18.42
N GLY A 215 10.17 -1.51 -18.13
CA GLY A 215 10.42 -2.61 -19.07
C GLY A 215 9.15 -3.35 -19.50
N LEU A 216 8.26 -3.66 -18.55
CA LEU A 216 6.97 -4.32 -18.84
C LEU A 216 6.01 -3.43 -19.64
N VAL A 217 6.00 -2.12 -19.35
CA VAL A 217 5.21 -1.14 -20.10
C VAL A 217 5.72 -1.00 -21.53
N LEU A 218 7.03 -0.89 -21.73
CA LEU A 218 7.65 -0.83 -23.06
C LEU A 218 7.45 -2.12 -23.86
N ALA A 219 7.41 -3.27 -23.20
CA ALA A 219 7.12 -4.56 -23.82
C ALA A 219 5.63 -4.76 -24.19
N GLY A 220 4.77 -3.76 -23.94
CA GLY A 220 3.33 -3.81 -24.25
C GLY A 220 2.54 -4.82 -23.41
N ARG A 221 3.16 -5.40 -22.38
CA ARG A 221 2.55 -6.45 -21.53
C ARG A 221 1.77 -5.87 -20.36
N ARG A 222 1.79 -4.56 -20.14
CA ARG A 222 1.16 -3.93 -18.97
C ARG A 222 0.67 -2.52 -19.27
N ALA A 223 -0.53 -2.21 -18.79
CA ALA A 223 -1.10 -0.88 -18.87
C ALA A 223 -0.40 0.06 -17.87
N TRP A 224 -0.19 1.32 -18.28
CA TRP A 224 0.45 2.38 -17.48
C TRP A 224 -0.16 2.61 -16.08
N SER A 225 -1.37 2.10 -15.81
CA SER A 225 -2.11 2.35 -14.57
C SER A 225 -2.34 1.12 -13.69
N SER A 226 -1.74 -0.03 -13.99
CA SER A 226 -1.91 -1.22 -13.15
C SER A 226 -1.17 -1.06 -11.81
N ARG A 227 -1.84 -1.34 -10.69
CA ARG A 227 -1.19 -1.46 -9.37
C ARG A 227 -0.10 -2.55 -9.46
N MET A 228 1.08 -2.28 -8.91
CA MET A 228 2.17 -3.26 -8.79
C MET A 228 2.45 -3.51 -7.31
N PRO A 229 2.58 -4.78 -6.89
CA PRO A 229 2.97 -5.13 -5.52
C PRO A 229 4.38 -4.59 -5.25
N TYR A 230 4.53 -3.75 -4.23
CA TYR A 230 5.81 -3.14 -3.88
C TYR A 230 6.61 -3.99 -2.87
N GLY A 231 5.93 -4.83 -2.10
CA GLY A 231 6.51 -5.73 -1.11
C GLY A 231 7.63 -6.63 -1.65
N PRO A 232 7.46 -7.33 -2.80
CA PRO A 232 8.51 -8.16 -3.39
C PRO A 232 9.80 -7.40 -3.70
N PHE A 233 9.68 -6.13 -4.14
CA PHE A 233 10.86 -5.32 -4.44
C PHE A 233 11.59 -4.90 -3.17
N ILE A 234 10.86 -4.52 -2.11
CA ILE A 234 11.45 -4.26 -0.79
C ILE A 234 12.15 -5.51 -0.26
N ALA A 235 11.49 -6.67 -0.35
CA ALA A 235 12.01 -7.93 0.15
C ALA A 235 13.30 -8.34 -0.56
N MET A 236 13.34 -8.22 -1.89
CA MET A 236 14.54 -8.50 -2.67
C MET A 236 15.68 -7.53 -2.34
N ALA A 237 15.39 -6.23 -2.23
CA ALA A 237 16.39 -5.24 -1.85
C ALA A 237 16.95 -5.48 -0.43
N THR A 238 16.09 -5.93 0.49
CA THR A 238 16.47 -6.33 1.85
C THR A 238 17.34 -7.58 1.84
N ALA A 239 17.02 -8.57 1.00
CA ALA A 239 17.86 -9.75 0.82
C ALA A 239 19.26 -9.35 0.30
N VAL A 240 19.35 -8.47 -0.70
CA VAL A 240 20.63 -7.92 -1.19
C VAL A 240 21.41 -7.25 -0.05
N TRP A 241 20.72 -6.51 0.83
CA TRP A 241 21.36 -5.91 1.99
C TRP A 241 21.97 -6.94 2.95
N ILE A 242 21.27 -8.04 3.21
CA ILE A 242 21.72 -9.10 4.12
C ILE A 242 23.02 -9.76 3.62
N PHE A 243 23.13 -10.02 2.31
CA PHE A 243 24.30 -10.71 1.74
C PHE A 243 25.52 -9.80 1.51
N GLY A 244 25.32 -8.50 1.24
CA GLY A 244 26.44 -7.60 0.91
C GLY A 244 26.19 -6.11 1.13
N GLY A 245 25.03 -5.72 1.67
CA GLY A 245 24.61 -4.33 1.80
C GLY A 245 25.57 -3.46 2.59
N ARG A 246 26.14 -3.97 3.68
CA ARG A 246 27.10 -3.20 4.50
C ARG A 246 28.40 -2.83 3.77
N ASN A 247 28.82 -3.63 2.79
CA ASN A 247 30.00 -3.32 1.97
C ASN A 247 29.62 -2.39 0.82
N LEU A 248 28.47 -2.65 0.17
CA LEU A 248 27.92 -1.77 -0.88
C LEU A 248 27.62 -0.37 -0.36
N TRP A 249 27.05 -0.24 0.84
CA TRP A 249 26.76 1.03 1.47
C TRP A 249 28.02 1.85 1.72
N ARG A 250 29.10 1.20 2.19
CA ARG A 250 30.40 1.86 2.38
C ARG A 250 31.03 2.28 1.05
N LEU A 251 30.87 1.47 0.00
CA LEU A 251 31.33 1.81 -1.35
C LEU A 251 30.56 3.00 -1.94
N VAL A 252 29.25 3.09 -1.73
CA VAL A 252 28.39 4.13 -2.31
C VAL A 252 28.44 5.43 -1.52
N PHE A 253 28.42 5.36 -0.18
CA PHE A 253 28.30 6.52 0.70
C PHE A 253 29.59 6.90 1.43
N GLY A 254 30.71 6.20 1.19
CA GLY A 254 32.04 6.61 1.60
C GLY A 254 32.15 6.99 3.08
N ALA A 255 31.88 6.04 3.98
CA ALA A 255 32.17 6.17 5.42
C ALA A 255 32.76 4.88 5.98
#